data_AF-A0A7W3TT48-F1
#
_entry.id   AF-A0A7W3TT48-F1
#
_cell.length_a   1.000
_cell.length_b   1.000
_cell.length_c   1.000
_cell.angle_alpha   90.00
_cell.angle_beta   90.00
_cell.angle_gamma   90.00
#
_symmetry.space_group_name_H-M   'P 1'
#
loop_
_entity.id
_entity.type
_entity.pdbx_description
1 polymer ?
#
loop_
_entity_poly.entity_id
_entity_poly.type
_entity_poly.pdbx_seq_one_letter_code
_entity_poly.pdbx_strand_id
1 'polypeptide(L)'
;MKRIYELATKFSHALRLFTILALAILGTVLTILLFTEIFSLIPLMIAGNTDHVIFKILNRVIVFFLFFSFITMIIAALKHHGHIAVDFLLSLGIMALIRGLIAAHGQPYEILTSSIAILLLIIGMVTLKHFMK
;
A
#
# COMPACT_ATOMS: atom_id res chain seq x y z
N MET A 1 30.93 22.03 -16.81
CA MET A 1 29.97 20.90 -16.78
C MET A 1 30.19 19.91 -15.63
N LYS A 2 31.43 19.54 -15.23
CA LYS A 2 31.70 18.60 -14.12
C LYS A 2 31.09 18.96 -12.74
N ARG A 3 31.10 20.25 -12.34
CA ARG A 3 30.56 20.70 -11.04
C ARG A 3 29.05 20.52 -10.86
N ILE A 4 28.29 20.54 -11.96
CA ILE A 4 26.82 20.41 -11.93
C ILE A 4 26.44 18.94 -11.69
N TYR A 5 27.22 18.00 -12.24
CA TYR A 5 27.07 16.57 -12.00
C TYR A 5 27.41 16.18 -10.56
N GLU A 6 28.47 16.74 -9.94
CA GLU A 6 28.80 16.48 -8.53
C GLU A 6 27.74 17.02 -7.54
N LEU A 7 27.12 18.16 -7.86
CA LEU A 7 25.98 18.68 -7.09
C LEU A 7 24.75 17.79 -7.25
N ALA A 8 24.46 17.35 -8.47
CA ALA A 8 23.33 16.45 -8.74
C ALA A 8 23.48 15.09 -8.04
N THR A 9 24.70 14.53 -7.96
CA THR A 9 24.94 13.23 -7.30
C THR A 9 24.89 13.33 -5.77
N LYS A 10 25.38 14.43 -5.18
CA LYS A 10 25.21 14.71 -3.74
C LYS A 10 23.74 14.96 -3.38
N PHE A 11 23.02 15.72 -4.20
CA PHE A 11 21.59 15.98 -4.01
C PHE A 11 20.77 14.69 -4.10
N SER A 12 21.06 13.84 -5.09
CA SER A 12 20.43 12.52 -5.24
C SER A 12 20.68 11.60 -4.04
N HIS A 13 21.91 11.56 -3.51
CA HIS A 13 22.21 10.80 -2.29
C HIS A 13 21.47 11.31 -1.05
N ALA A 14 21.40 12.63 -0.88
CA ALA A 14 20.67 13.25 0.24
C ALA A 14 19.17 12.93 0.18
N LEU A 15 18.57 13.04 -1.01
CA LEU A 15 17.16 12.70 -1.25
C LEU A 15 16.89 11.21 -0.98
N ARG A 16 17.80 10.33 -1.41
CA ARG A 16 17.69 8.89 -1.19
C ARG A 16 17.76 8.53 0.30
N LEU A 17 18.67 9.15 1.05
CA LEU A 17 18.79 8.94 2.49
C LEU A 17 17.52 9.42 3.22
N PHE A 18 17.03 10.61 2.85
CA PHE A 18 15.80 11.17 3.41
C PHE A 18 14.58 10.26 3.15
N THR A 19 14.42 9.76 1.93
CA THR A 19 13.33 8.83 1.58
C THR A 19 13.43 7.52 2.36
N ILE A 20 14.62 6.92 2.49
CA ILE A 20 14.80 5.69 3.27
C ILE A 20 14.45 5.93 4.74
N LEU A 21 14.89 7.06 5.32
CA LEU A 21 14.59 7.41 6.70
C LEU A 21 13.08 7.63 6.92
N ALA A 22 12.42 8.38 6.04
CA ALA A 22 10.99 8.61 6.09
C ALA A 22 10.19 7.31 5.97
N LEU A 23 10.60 6.41 5.06
CA LEU A 23 9.94 5.13 4.84
C LEU A 23 10.17 4.16 6.01
N ALA A 24 11.34 4.21 6.65
CA ALA A 24 11.63 3.45 7.87
C ALA A 24 10.74 3.91 9.03
N ILE A 25 10.64 5.22 9.27
CA ILE A 25 9.75 5.78 10.30
C ILE A 25 8.30 5.38 10.04
N LEU A 26 7.83 5.52 8.79
CA LEU A 26 6.48 5.15 8.40
C LEU A 26 6.21 3.65 8.64
N GLY A 27 7.15 2.79 8.27
CA GLY A 27 7.06 1.34 8.51
C GLY A 27 6.99 0.98 9.99
N THR A 28 7.77 1.65 10.83
CA THR A 28 7.72 1.48 12.29
C THR A 28 6.36 1.88 12.86
N VAL A 29 5.84 3.06 12.48
CA VAL A 29 4.52 3.54 12.94
C VAL A 29 3.41 2.57 12.53
N LEU A 30 3.38 2.14 11.27
CA LEU A 30 2.40 1.18 10.77
C LEU A 30 2.48 -0.17 11.49
N THR A 31 3.68 -0.61 11.84
CA THR A 31 3.88 -1.85 12.61
C THR A 31 3.25 -1.74 14.00
N ILE A 32 3.47 -0.62 14.69
CA ILE A 32 2.85 -0.35 16.01
C ILE A 32 1.32 -0.34 15.90
N LEU A 33 0.78 0.37 14.90
CA LEU A 33 -0.68 0.42 14.65
C LEU A 33 -1.27 -0.97 14.39
N LEU A 34 -0.57 -1.80 13.62
CA LEU A 34 -0.98 -3.16 13.32
C LEU A 34 -1.06 -4.02 14.59
N PHE A 35 -0.09 -3.91 15.50
CA PHE A 35 -0.16 -4.57 16.81
C PHE A 35 -1.36 -4.07 17.62
N THR A 36 -1.59 -2.76 17.70
CA THR A 36 -2.75 -2.19 18.39
C THR A 36 -4.06 -2.75 17.86
N GLU A 37 -4.20 -2.87 16.54
CA GLU A 37 -5.38 -3.45 15.91
C GLU A 37 -5.56 -4.94 16.25
N ILE A 38 -4.49 -5.74 16.25
CA ILE A 38 -4.56 -7.15 16.71
C ILE A 38 -5.11 -7.24 18.13
N PHE A 39 -4.57 -6.45 19.07
CA PHE A 39 -5.00 -6.52 20.47
C PHE A 39 -6.46 -6.09 20.66
N SER A 40 -6.92 -5.12 19.88
CA SER A 40 -8.30 -4.63 19.96
C SER A 40 -9.35 -5.60 19.40
N LEU A 41 -8.94 -6.61 18.60
CA LEU A 41 -9.81 -7.68 18.12
C LEU A 41 -10.14 -8.72 19.21
N ILE A 42 -9.23 -8.93 20.17
CA ILE A 42 -9.39 -9.91 21.26
C ILE A 42 -10.69 -9.70 22.07
N PRO A 43 -10.98 -8.50 22.62
CA PRO A 43 -12.21 -8.29 23.39
C PRO A 43 -13.47 -8.39 22.52
N LEU A 44 -13.39 -8.04 21.22
CA LEU A 44 -14.51 -8.17 20.28
C LEU A 44 -14.88 -9.63 20.00
N MET A 45 -13.89 -10.54 19.97
CA MET A 45 -14.13 -11.97 19.83
C MET A 45 -14.78 -12.60 21.07
N ILE A 46 -14.44 -12.11 22.26
CA ILE A 46 -14.97 -12.61 23.54
C ILE A 46 -16.41 -12.14 23.78
N ALA A 47 -16.79 -10.98 23.24
CA ALA A 47 -18.09 -10.35 23.49
C ALA A 47 -19.31 -11.04 22.81
N GLY A 48 -19.11 -11.94 21.84
CA GLY A 48 -20.16 -12.85 21.35
C GLY A 48 -21.29 -12.28 20.45
N ASN A 49 -21.35 -12.81 19.23
CA ASN A 49 -22.49 -13.18 18.36
C ASN A 49 -23.77 -12.31 18.25
N THR A 50 -23.65 -11.02 17.95
CA THR A 50 -24.74 -10.27 17.26
C THR A 50 -24.24 -9.86 15.87
N ASP A 51 -25.11 -9.79 14.86
CA ASP A 51 -24.72 -9.40 13.48
C ASP A 51 -23.89 -8.11 13.44
N HIS A 52 -24.21 -7.15 14.31
CA HIS A 52 -23.44 -5.91 14.48
C HIS A 52 -21.99 -6.12 14.93
N VAL A 53 -21.70 -7.15 15.72
CA VAL A 53 -20.35 -7.50 16.18
C VAL A 53 -19.55 -8.10 15.03
N ILE A 54 -20.17 -8.91 14.16
CA ILE A 54 -19.53 -9.50 12.98
C ILE A 54 -19.09 -8.40 12.01
N PHE A 55 -19.96 -7.43 11.71
CA PHE A 55 -19.59 -6.29 10.86
C PHE A 55 -18.46 -5.44 11.47
N LYS A 56 -18.45 -5.28 12.79
CA LYS A 56 -17.39 -4.54 13.51
C LYS A 56 -16.06 -5.27 13.48
N ILE A 57 -16.07 -6.60 13.62
CA ILE A 57 -14.88 -7.45 13.47
C ILE A 57 -14.37 -7.37 12.03
N LEU A 58 -15.25 -7.51 11.04
CA LEU A 58 -14.88 -7.44 9.63
C LEU A 58 -14.21 -6.10 9.31
N ASN A 59 -14.80 -4.97 9.74
CA ASN A 59 -14.22 -3.64 9.54
C ASN A 59 -12.81 -3.53 10.15
N ARG A 60 -12.63 -4.05 11.36
CA ARG A 60 -11.33 -4.01 12.04
C ARG A 60 -10.29 -4.95 11.40
N VAL A 61 -10.71 -6.11 10.89
CA VAL A 61 -9.86 -7.03 10.10
C VAL A 61 -9.45 -6.41 8.77
N ILE A 62 -10.35 -5.65 8.12
CA ILE A 62 -10.03 -4.90 6.90
C ILE A 62 -8.97 -3.85 7.21
N VAL A 63 -9.10 -3.09 8.30
CA VAL A 63 -8.10 -2.10 8.72
C VAL A 63 -6.76 -2.76 9.03
N PHE A 64 -6.76 -3.92 9.69
CA PHE A 64 -5.55 -4.72 9.90
C PHE A 64 -4.89 -5.13 8.56
N PHE A 65 -5.68 -5.71 7.66
CA PHE A 65 -5.21 -6.06 6.32
C PHE A 65 -4.83 -4.80 5.55
N LEU A 66 -5.35 -3.61 5.93
CA LEU A 66 -5.03 -2.26 5.48
C LEU A 66 -3.76 -1.64 6.08
N PHE A 67 -3.21 -2.14 7.18
CA PHE A 67 -1.84 -1.80 7.59
C PHE A 67 -0.81 -2.77 7.03
N PHE A 68 -1.12 -4.07 7.00
CA PHE A 68 -0.20 -5.12 6.56
C PHE A 68 0.41 -4.90 5.16
N SER A 69 -0.40 -4.79 4.12
CA SER A 69 0.08 -4.51 2.76
C SER A 69 0.76 -3.14 2.57
N PHE A 70 0.52 -2.13 3.42
CA PHE A 70 1.33 -0.90 3.38
C PHE A 70 2.74 -1.17 3.90
N ILE A 71 2.86 -1.98 4.95
CA ILE A 71 4.17 -2.46 5.42
C ILE A 71 4.85 -3.29 4.32
N THR A 72 4.12 -4.18 3.63
CA THR A 72 4.66 -4.94 2.49
C THR A 72 5.16 -4.03 1.36
N MET A 73 4.41 -2.97 1.02
CA MET A 73 4.81 -1.96 0.04
C MET A 73 6.09 -1.24 0.49
N ILE A 74 6.20 -0.86 1.76
CA ILE A 74 7.38 -0.22 2.34
C ILE A 74 8.60 -1.14 2.27
N ILE A 75 8.45 -2.41 2.65
CA ILE A 75 9.52 -3.42 2.57
C ILE A 75 9.98 -3.59 1.12
N ALA A 76 9.05 -3.68 0.18
CA ALA A 76 9.37 -3.84 -1.23
C ALA A 76 10.04 -2.58 -1.82
N ALA A 77 9.60 -1.39 -1.41
CA ALA A 77 10.23 -0.12 -1.78
C ALA A 77 11.67 0.02 -1.22
N LEU A 78 11.93 -0.45 0.01
CA LEU A 78 13.28 -0.53 0.56
C LEU A 78 14.16 -1.54 -0.20
N LYS A 79 13.61 -2.72 -0.56
CA LYS A 79 14.35 -3.81 -1.20
C LYS A 79 14.77 -3.49 -2.64
N HIS A 80 13.95 -2.76 -3.39
CA HIS A 80 14.24 -2.38 -4.79
C HIS A 80 15.09 -1.10 -4.92
N HIS A 81 15.67 -0.59 -3.84
CA HIS A 81 16.62 0.54 -3.85
C HIS A 81 16.10 1.82 -4.55
N GLY A 82 14.78 1.99 -4.71
CA GLY A 82 14.16 3.13 -5.40
C GLY A 82 14.08 3.03 -6.93
N HIS A 83 14.60 1.97 -7.57
CA HIS A 83 14.34 1.71 -8.99
C HIS A 83 13.03 0.94 -9.14
N ILE A 84 11.95 1.71 -9.15
CA ILE A 84 10.60 1.20 -9.34
C ILE A 84 10.43 0.95 -10.85
N ALA A 85 10.57 -0.31 -11.27
CA ALA A 85 10.14 -0.71 -12.61
C ALA A 85 8.65 -0.38 -12.77
N VAL A 86 8.24 0.06 -13.97
CA VAL A 86 6.85 0.46 -14.22
C VAL A 86 5.88 -0.70 -13.93
N ASP A 87 6.30 -1.95 -14.17
CA ASP A 87 5.56 -3.17 -13.82
C ASP A 87 5.33 -3.32 -12.30
N PHE A 88 6.35 -3.00 -11.49
CA PHE A 88 6.26 -3.02 -10.03
C PHE A 88 5.35 -1.90 -9.51
N LEU A 89 5.40 -0.71 -10.12
CA LEU A 89 4.50 0.40 -9.78
C LEU A 89 3.03 0.08 -10.10
N LEU A 90 2.77 -0.48 -11.29
CA LEU A 90 1.42 -0.88 -11.71
C LEU A 90 0.88 -1.98 -10.80
N SER A 91 1.69 -2.97 -10.45
CA SER A 91 1.32 -4.04 -9.52
C SER A 91 0.98 -3.51 -8.13
N LEU A 92 1.75 -2.52 -7.64
CA LEU A 92 1.46 -1.82 -6.38
C LEU A 92 0.15 -1.02 -6.45
N GLY A 93 -0.10 -0.34 -7.56
CA GLY A 93 -1.36 0.38 -7.80
C GLY A 93 -2.57 -0.54 -7.82
N ILE A 94 -2.47 -1.68 -8.52
CA ILE A 94 -3.52 -2.70 -8.57
C ILE A 94 -3.80 -3.26 -7.17
N MET A 95 -2.74 -3.61 -6.42
CA MET A 95 -2.87 -4.09 -5.04
C MET A 95 -3.55 -3.07 -4.12
N ALA A 96 -3.20 -1.78 -4.25
CA ALA A 96 -3.80 -0.70 -3.47
C ALA A 96 -5.29 -0.52 -3.79
N LEU A 97 -5.67 -0.56 -5.07
CA LEU A 97 -7.07 -0.44 -5.49
C LEU A 97 -7.90 -1.65 -5.05
N ILE A 98 -7.38 -2.88 -5.15
CA ILE A 98 -8.08 -4.08 -4.65
C ILE A 98 -8.35 -3.95 -3.15
N ARG A 99 -7.39 -3.45 -2.39
CA ARG A 99 -7.53 -3.26 -0.95
C ARG A 99 -8.51 -2.14 -0.60
N GLY A 100 -8.52 -1.05 -1.36
CA GLY A 100 -9.50 0.03 -1.23
C GLY A 100 -10.92 -0.44 -1.59
N LEU A 101 -11.04 -1.27 -2.63
CA LEU A 101 -12.29 -1.91 -3.04
C LEU A 101 -12.83 -2.82 -1.94
N ILE A 102 -11.95 -3.62 -1.32
CA ILE A 102 -12.31 -4.36 -0.12
C ILE A 102 -12.71 -3.37 0.96
N ALA A 103 -11.96 -2.32 1.29
CA ALA A 103 -12.34 -1.43 2.39
C ALA A 103 -13.69 -0.69 2.24
N ALA A 104 -14.09 -0.33 1.03
CA ALA A 104 -15.28 0.48 0.72
C ALA A 104 -16.67 -0.20 0.94
N HIS A 105 -16.75 -1.27 1.75
CA HIS A 105 -17.97 -2.08 1.96
C HIS A 105 -19.23 -1.22 2.10
N GLY A 106 -20.05 -1.17 1.05
CA GLY A 106 -21.39 -0.61 1.09
C GLY A 106 -21.65 0.69 0.29
N GLN A 107 -20.63 1.34 -0.28
CA GLN A 107 -20.82 2.51 -1.17
C GLN A 107 -20.73 2.07 -2.66
N PRO A 108 -21.86 1.92 -3.38
CA PRO A 108 -21.85 1.39 -4.75
C PRO A 108 -21.00 2.21 -5.73
N TYR A 109 -20.90 3.51 -5.50
CA TYR A 109 -20.13 4.44 -6.32
C TYR A 109 -18.61 4.24 -6.20
N GLU A 110 -18.11 4.03 -4.97
CA GLU A 110 -16.69 3.81 -4.71
C GLU A 110 -16.22 2.47 -5.29
N ILE A 111 -17.07 1.45 -5.17
CA ILE A 111 -16.84 0.11 -5.72
C ILE A 111 -16.70 0.21 -7.24
N LEU A 112 -17.66 0.87 -7.92
CA LEU A 112 -17.65 1.01 -9.38
C LEU A 112 -16.42 1.76 -9.88
N THR A 113 -16.08 2.87 -9.22
CA THR A 113 -14.91 3.69 -9.59
C THR A 113 -13.61 2.91 -9.39
N SER A 114 -13.49 2.19 -8.27
CA SER A 114 -12.32 1.36 -7.97
C SER A 114 -12.17 0.20 -8.96
N SER A 115 -13.27 -0.46 -9.34
CA SER A 115 -13.26 -1.50 -10.36
C SER A 115 -12.83 -0.99 -11.74
N ILE A 116 -13.33 0.18 -12.18
CA ILE A 116 -12.91 0.80 -13.44
C ILE A 116 -11.42 1.15 -13.41
N ALA A 117 -10.94 1.71 -12.30
CA ALA A 117 -9.53 2.05 -12.14
C ALA A 117 -8.62 0.80 -12.17
N ILE A 118 -9.03 -0.30 -11.52
CA ILE A 118 -8.31 -1.59 -11.60
C ILE A 118 -8.22 -2.08 -13.04
N LEU A 119 -9.33 -2.02 -13.77
CA LEU A 119 -9.41 -2.45 -15.17
C LEU A 119 -8.44 -1.62 -16.04
N LEU A 120 -8.41 -0.30 -15.83
CA LEU A 120 -7.53 0.62 -16.55
C LEU A 120 -6.04 0.34 -16.26
N LEU A 121 -5.68 0.05 -15.00
CA LEU A 121 -4.32 -0.34 -14.64
C LEU A 121 -3.91 -1.69 -15.26
N ILE A 122 -4.80 -2.68 -15.29
CA ILE A 122 -4.54 -3.96 -15.94
C ILE A 122 -4.31 -3.77 -17.44
N ILE A 123 -5.13 -2.95 -18.11
CA ILE A 123 -4.93 -2.61 -19.53
C ILE A 123 -3.56 -1.95 -19.72
N GLY A 124 -3.21 -0.96 -18.89
CA GLY A 124 -1.89 -0.32 -18.94
C GLY A 124 -0.73 -1.30 -18.79
N MET A 125 -0.86 -2.27 -17.87
CA MET A 125 0.14 -3.33 -17.67
C MET A 125 0.28 -4.24 -18.90
N VAL A 126 -0.84 -4.63 -19.52
CA VAL A 126 -0.84 -5.46 -20.74
C VAL A 126 -0.24 -4.70 -21.91
N THR A 127 -0.61 -3.44 -22.13
CA THR A 127 -0.07 -2.60 -23.20
C THR A 127 1.43 -2.39 -23.03
N LEU A 128 1.89 -2.09 -21.81
CA LEU A 128 3.32 -1.93 -21.51
C LEU A 128 4.09 -3.23 -21.81
N LYS A 129 3.56 -4.38 -21.37
CA LYS A 129 4.19 -5.68 -21.59
C LYS A 129 4.21 -6.08 -23.06
N HIS A 130 3.23 -5.64 -23.85
CA HIS A 130 3.20 -5.84 -25.29
C HIS A 130 4.25 -4.98 -26.02
N PHE A 131 4.44 -3.73 -25.62
CA PHE A 131 5.42 -2.81 -26.23
C PHE A 131 6.89 -3.13 -25.89
N MET A 132 7.12 -3.72 -24.71
CA MET A 132 8.46 -4.07 -24.23
C MET A 132 8.95 -5.44 -24.73
N LYS A 133 8.22 -6.09 -25.66
CA LYS A 133 8.52 -7.41 -26.23
C LYS A 133 8.87 -7.27 -27.70
#